data_AF-A0A4Y9QW93-F1
#
_entry.id   AF-A0A4Y9QW93-F1
#
_cell.length_a   1.000
_cell.length_b   1.000
_cell.length_c   1.000
_cell.angle_alpha   90.00
_cell.angle_beta   90.00
_cell.angle_gamma   90.00
#
_symmetry.space_group_name_H-M   'P 1'
#
loop_
_entity.id
_entity.type
_entity.pdbx_description
1 polymer ?
#
loop_
_entity_poly.entity_id
_entity_poly.type
_entity_poly.pdbx_seq_one_letter_code
_entity_poly.pdbx_strand_id
1 'polypeptide(L)'
;MKRIDFRFLLAFSILLGCKSSSSVEEIASEISILEVVSDSTREEIPISQGDQEKIEQLINLKIQDLFKEDLAGDFLDSLDRRYMYYQVDLNEDGISEILVGMTGPFFCGSGGCTLLLLSDQGDFITQFSVVKYPVFVDNESSNGWKNLILYSGGKNRLVQFDGETYPSNPSILPVFERDVDNLKKLLDWEGSETYFF
;
A
#
# COMPACT_ATOMS: atom_id res chain seq x y z
N MET A 1 -66.30 20.52 40.63
CA MET A 1 -67.78 20.54 40.66
C MET A 1 -68.28 20.63 39.23
N LYS A 2 -69.36 19.91 38.88
CA LYS A 2 -69.98 19.76 37.54
C LYS A 2 -69.18 18.95 36.49
N ARG A 3 -69.64 17.71 36.27
CA ARG A 3 -69.56 17.00 34.99
C ARG A 3 -70.45 17.71 33.96
N ILE A 4 -70.11 17.63 32.67
CA ILE A 4 -71.08 17.71 31.57
C ILE A 4 -70.76 16.60 30.58
N ASP A 5 -71.43 15.47 30.74
CA ASP A 5 -71.68 14.52 29.65
C ASP A 5 -73.04 14.90 29.05
N PHE A 6 -73.18 14.97 27.72
CA PHE A 6 -74.24 14.24 26.97
C PHE A 6 -74.14 14.44 25.44
N ARG A 7 -73.76 13.36 24.75
CA ARG A 7 -74.29 12.85 23.47
C ARG A 7 -74.91 13.83 22.45
N PHE A 8 -74.41 13.74 21.22
CA PHE A 8 -75.30 13.49 20.07
C PHE A 8 -74.87 12.21 19.35
N LEU A 9 -75.84 11.34 19.07
CA LEU A 9 -75.65 10.21 18.16
C LEU A 9 -75.84 10.69 16.72
N LEU A 10 -74.97 10.23 15.82
CA LEU A 10 -75.43 9.67 14.55
C LEU A 10 -74.54 8.47 14.22
N ALA A 11 -75.15 7.39 13.71
CA ALA A 11 -74.47 6.13 13.41
C ALA A 11 -74.77 5.72 11.96
N PHE A 12 -74.01 4.72 11.48
CA PHE A 12 -74.11 4.07 10.17
C PHE A 12 -73.63 4.90 8.95
N SER A 13 -72.87 4.35 7.98
CA SER A 13 -72.19 3.04 7.97
C SER A 13 -71.22 2.84 6.77
N ILE A 14 -70.11 2.11 7.02
CA ILE A 14 -69.58 1.00 6.19
C ILE A 14 -68.93 1.29 4.81
N LEU A 15 -67.57 1.21 4.84
CA LEU A 15 -66.59 0.67 3.85
C LEU A 15 -66.29 1.50 2.56
N LEU A 16 -65.20 1.29 1.78
CA LEU A 16 -64.11 0.27 1.79
C LEU A 16 -62.75 0.83 1.26
N GLY A 17 -61.60 0.29 1.73
CA GLY A 17 -60.28 0.31 1.06
C GLY A 17 -59.46 1.62 1.13
N CYS A 18 -58.39 1.75 1.94
CA CYS A 18 -57.01 1.26 1.73
C CYS A 18 -56.30 1.85 0.48
N LYS A 19 -55.09 2.43 0.56
CA LYS A 19 -54.00 2.34 1.57
C LYS A 19 -53.12 3.63 1.60
N SER A 20 -52.75 4.08 2.80
CA SER A 20 -51.59 4.93 3.22
C SER A 20 -50.65 5.49 2.12
N SER A 21 -50.32 6.79 1.96
CA SER A 21 -50.09 7.94 2.88
C SER A 21 -49.03 7.72 3.96
N SER A 22 -48.09 8.63 4.26
CA SER A 22 -47.83 10.00 3.77
C SER A 22 -46.33 10.33 3.79
N SER A 23 -45.97 11.43 3.12
CA SER A 23 -44.67 12.12 3.20
C SER A 23 -44.54 12.99 4.47
N VAL A 24 -43.49 13.84 4.52
CA VAL A 24 -43.08 14.77 5.60
C VAL A 24 -42.23 14.03 6.68
N GLU A 25 -41.03 14.45 7.07
CA GLU A 25 -40.47 15.81 7.26
C GLU A 25 -38.93 15.84 7.02
N GLU A 26 -38.36 17.00 6.66
CA GLU A 26 -36.91 17.25 6.73
C GLU A 26 -36.47 17.52 8.19
N ILE A 27 -35.14 17.62 8.44
CA ILE A 27 -34.51 18.10 9.69
C ILE A 27 -34.45 17.09 10.87
N ALA A 28 -33.62 16.04 10.76
CA ALA A 28 -33.10 15.28 11.92
C ALA A 28 -31.94 14.30 11.57
N SER A 29 -30.75 14.78 11.17
CA SER A 29 -29.58 13.88 11.04
C SER A 29 -28.19 14.49 11.30
N GLU A 30 -28.09 15.76 11.70
CA GLU A 30 -26.91 16.17 12.49
C GLU A 30 -27.12 15.70 13.94
N ILE A 31 -26.06 15.24 14.60
CA ILE A 31 -26.04 14.71 15.99
C ILE A 31 -26.60 13.27 16.15
N SER A 32 -25.90 12.32 15.52
CA SER A 32 -25.70 10.91 15.93
C SER A 32 -24.84 10.31 14.81
N ILE A 33 -23.56 9.96 14.99
CA ILE A 33 -23.06 8.90 15.86
C ILE A 33 -21.73 9.34 16.49
N LEU A 34 -21.67 9.41 17.83
CA LEU A 34 -20.41 9.44 18.57
C LEU A 34 -20.56 8.70 19.90
N GLU A 35 -20.79 7.39 19.85
CA GLU A 35 -20.67 6.55 21.05
C GLU A 35 -20.20 5.11 20.76
N VAL A 36 -18.90 4.89 21.01
CA VAL A 36 -18.26 3.69 21.59
C VAL A 36 -18.42 2.30 20.91
N VAL A 37 -17.42 2.00 20.07
CA VAL A 37 -16.54 0.80 20.07
C VAL A 37 -17.01 -0.51 20.76
N SER A 38 -17.32 -1.52 19.94
CA SER A 38 -16.91 -2.95 20.01
C SER A 38 -17.46 -3.63 18.75
N ASP A 39 -16.84 -4.56 18.03
CA ASP A 39 -15.80 -5.56 18.29
C ASP A 39 -15.05 -5.84 16.95
N SER A 40 -14.10 -6.77 16.94
CA SER A 40 -13.10 -7.04 15.91
C SER A 40 -13.60 -7.36 14.48
N THR A 41 -13.42 -6.39 13.57
CA THR A 41 -12.93 -6.62 12.20
C THR A 41 -12.02 -5.47 11.79
N ARG A 42 -10.73 -5.75 11.63
CA ARG A 42 -9.75 -4.79 11.11
C ARG A 42 -9.86 -4.82 9.58
N GLU A 43 -10.80 -4.07 9.01
CA GLU A 43 -10.76 -3.77 7.58
C GLU A 43 -9.52 -2.92 7.32
N GLU A 44 -8.53 -3.52 6.68
CA GLU A 44 -7.37 -2.82 6.14
C GLU A 44 -7.87 -1.94 5.00
N ILE A 45 -7.99 -0.64 5.29
CA ILE A 45 -8.40 0.36 4.30
C ILE A 45 -7.29 0.37 3.24
N PRO A 46 -7.57 0.08 1.96
CA PRO A 46 -6.59 0.14 0.90
C PRO A 46 -5.88 1.50 0.93
N ILE A 47 -4.55 1.50 1.03
CA ILE A 47 -3.82 2.75 1.06
C ILE A 47 -4.00 3.39 -0.31
N SER A 48 -4.73 4.52 -0.33
CA SER A 48 -4.92 5.28 -1.55
C SER A 48 -3.55 5.67 -2.09
N GLN A 49 -3.21 5.19 -3.29
CA GLN A 49 -1.89 5.35 -3.93
C GLN A 49 -1.45 6.83 -4.09
N GLY A 50 -2.37 7.79 -3.92
CA GLY A 50 -2.08 9.22 -3.92
C GLY A 50 -1.80 9.84 -2.53
N ASP A 51 -1.89 9.07 -1.44
CA ASP A 51 -1.67 9.55 -0.08
C ASP A 51 -0.21 9.29 0.35
N GLN A 52 0.69 10.13 -0.17
CA GLN A 52 2.13 10.04 0.05
C GLN A 52 2.50 9.98 1.55
N GLU A 53 1.84 10.75 2.42
CA GLU A 53 2.12 10.75 3.86
C GLU A 53 1.82 9.37 4.49
N LYS A 54 0.71 8.73 4.13
CA LYS A 54 0.40 7.36 4.60
C LYS A 54 1.38 6.32 4.07
N ILE A 55 1.84 6.47 2.84
CA ILE A 55 2.81 5.56 2.23
C ILE A 55 4.17 5.68 2.93
N GLU A 56 4.66 6.90 3.18
CA GLU A 56 5.87 7.15 3.97
C GLU A 56 5.74 6.59 5.39
N GLN A 57 4.61 6.80 6.07
CA GLN A 57 4.33 6.22 7.39
C GLN A 57 4.35 4.69 7.36
N LEU A 58 3.73 4.06 6.37
CA LEU A 58 3.75 2.60 6.19
C LEU A 58 5.19 2.09 5.97
N ILE A 59 5.93 2.70 5.03
CA ILE A 59 7.30 2.30 4.72
C ILE A 59 8.17 2.42 5.98
N ASN A 60 8.09 3.54 6.70
CA ASN A 60 8.83 3.74 7.94
C ASN A 60 8.51 2.66 8.99
N LEU A 61 7.24 2.33 9.20
CA LEU A 61 6.84 1.26 10.13
C LEU A 61 7.40 -0.11 9.71
N LYS A 62 7.34 -0.46 8.42
CA LYS A 62 7.82 -1.77 7.92
C LYS A 62 9.35 -1.87 7.94
N ILE A 63 10.09 -0.79 7.62
CA ILE A 63 11.55 -0.73 7.78
C ILE A 63 11.93 -0.84 9.26
N GLN A 64 11.26 -0.10 10.15
CA GLN A 64 11.54 -0.13 11.59
C GLN A 64 11.28 -1.49 12.21
N ASP A 65 10.24 -2.23 11.81
CA ASP A 65 10.00 -3.59 12.30
C ASP A 65 10.98 -4.61 11.72
N LEU A 66 11.39 -4.47 10.46
CA LEU A 66 12.36 -5.37 9.81
C LEU A 66 13.75 -5.26 10.46
N PHE A 67 14.23 -4.03 10.72
CA PHE A 67 15.56 -3.76 11.28
C PHE A 67 15.52 -3.41 12.77
N LYS A 68 14.47 -3.81 13.51
CA LYS A 68 14.28 -3.47 14.94
C LYS A 68 15.43 -3.90 15.83
N GLU A 69 16.07 -5.04 15.54
CA GLU A 69 17.21 -5.53 16.30
C GLU A 69 18.46 -4.68 16.03
N ASP A 70 18.69 -4.30 14.77
CA ASP A 70 19.82 -3.46 14.38
C ASP A 70 19.67 -2.02 14.92
N LEU A 71 18.43 -1.51 14.91
CA LEU A 71 18.04 -0.22 15.51
C LEU A 71 18.20 -0.21 17.04
N ALA A 72 17.82 -1.30 17.72
CA ALA A 72 17.99 -1.44 19.17
C ALA A 72 19.46 -1.66 19.58
N GLY A 73 20.28 -2.20 18.68
CA GLY A 73 21.73 -2.36 18.84
C GLY A 73 22.57 -1.11 18.55
N ASP A 74 21.95 -0.01 18.12
CA ASP A 74 22.61 1.24 17.71
C ASP A 74 23.61 1.05 16.53
N PHE A 75 23.28 0.15 15.59
CA PHE A 75 24.12 -0.15 14.43
C PHE A 75 23.86 0.75 13.20
N LEU A 76 22.77 1.52 13.18
CA LEU A 76 22.35 2.38 12.06
C LEU A 76 22.50 3.87 12.38
N ASP A 77 23.35 4.56 11.62
CA ASP A 77 23.55 6.01 11.74
C ASP A 77 22.51 6.83 10.93
N SER A 78 22.69 8.14 10.85
CA SER A 78 21.77 9.03 10.11
C SER A 78 21.88 8.93 8.58
N LEU A 79 22.96 8.35 8.05
CA LEU A 79 23.14 8.07 6.63
C LEU A 79 22.43 6.78 6.22
N ASP A 80 22.30 5.82 7.13
CA ASP A 80 21.58 4.55 6.96
C ASP A 80 20.06 4.70 7.05
N ARG A 81 19.60 5.69 7.83
CA ARG A 81 18.18 6.03 8.03
C ARG A 81 17.57 6.79 6.85
N ARG A 82 17.96 6.43 5.62
CA ARG A 82 17.56 7.09 4.38
C ARG A 82 17.18 6.10 3.30
N TYR A 83 16.08 6.37 2.61
CA TYR A 83 15.60 5.58 1.49
C TYR A 83 15.01 6.46 0.39
N MET A 84 14.85 5.87 -0.78
CA MET A 84 14.01 6.37 -1.87
C MET A 84 12.91 5.34 -2.09
N TYR A 85 11.72 5.73 -2.55
CA TYR A 85 10.70 4.76 -2.94
C TYR A 85 10.04 5.10 -4.27
N TYR A 86 9.40 4.10 -4.88
CA TYR A 86 8.59 4.27 -6.08
C TYR A 86 7.43 3.28 -6.08
N GLN A 87 6.23 3.75 -6.42
CA GLN A 87 5.04 2.90 -6.59
C GLN A 87 4.96 2.38 -8.02
N VAL A 88 4.79 1.07 -8.17
CA VAL A 88 4.60 0.44 -9.48
C VAL A 88 3.75 -0.81 -9.34
N ASP A 89 2.66 -0.85 -10.08
CA ASP A 89 1.91 -2.07 -10.37
C ASP A 89 2.81 -3.02 -11.20
N LEU A 90 3.28 -4.08 -10.55
CA LEU A 90 4.12 -5.13 -11.14
C LEU A 90 3.30 -6.36 -11.54
N ASN A 91 2.09 -6.54 -11.01
CA ASN A 91 1.27 -7.74 -11.20
C ASN A 91 0.11 -7.53 -12.20
N GLU A 92 -0.11 -6.28 -12.64
CA GLU A 92 -1.16 -5.76 -13.52
C GLU A 92 -2.60 -5.88 -13.00
N ASP A 93 -2.81 -5.90 -11.66
CA ASP A 93 -4.12 -5.92 -11.01
C ASP A 93 -4.75 -4.53 -10.76
N GLY A 94 -3.99 -3.45 -11.00
CA GLY A 94 -4.39 -2.06 -10.76
C GLY A 94 -3.97 -1.51 -9.39
N ILE A 95 -3.37 -2.33 -8.53
CA ILE A 95 -2.80 -1.97 -7.24
C ILE A 95 -1.26 -1.90 -7.39
N SER A 96 -0.66 -0.79 -6.96
CA SER A 96 0.79 -0.62 -7.05
C SER A 96 1.52 -1.17 -5.84
N GLU A 97 2.49 -2.05 -6.08
CA GLU A 97 3.52 -2.39 -5.11
C GLU A 97 4.49 -1.22 -4.87
N ILE A 98 5.24 -1.31 -3.76
CA ILE A 98 6.18 -0.29 -3.32
C ILE A 98 7.61 -0.85 -3.39
N LEU A 99 8.42 -0.31 -4.30
CA LEU A 99 9.87 -0.52 -4.31
C LEU A 99 10.54 0.50 -3.39
N VAL A 100 11.27 0.02 -2.37
CA VAL A 100 11.98 0.86 -1.39
C VAL A 100 13.48 0.62 -1.49
N GLY A 101 14.19 1.58 -2.07
CA GLY A 101 15.64 1.54 -2.21
C GLY A 101 16.34 2.07 -0.96
N MET A 102 16.95 1.19 -0.17
CA MET A 102 17.73 1.57 1.01
C MET A 102 19.05 2.24 0.60
N THR A 103 19.58 3.10 1.46
CA THR A 103 20.82 3.84 1.25
C THR A 103 21.69 3.84 2.53
N GLY A 104 22.94 4.32 2.45
CA GLY A 104 23.86 4.37 3.59
C GLY A 104 24.78 3.15 3.72
N PRO A 105 25.91 3.26 4.45
CA PRO A 105 26.94 2.22 4.55
C PRO A 105 26.49 0.88 5.16
N PHE A 106 25.46 0.86 6.00
CA PHE A 106 24.87 -0.37 6.55
C PHE A 106 24.16 -1.18 5.45
N PHE A 107 23.40 -0.50 4.59
CA PHE A 107 22.61 -1.13 3.53
C PHE A 107 23.35 -1.27 2.19
N CYS A 108 24.42 -0.51 1.96
CA CYS A 108 25.13 -0.42 0.68
C CYS A 108 26.61 -0.77 0.77
N GLY A 109 27.03 -1.76 -0.03
CA GLY A 109 28.43 -2.12 -0.26
C GLY A 109 28.86 -1.95 -1.71
N SER A 110 30.08 -2.39 -2.03
CA SER A 110 30.64 -2.32 -3.40
C SER A 110 29.81 -3.10 -4.45
N GLY A 111 29.12 -4.16 -4.01
CA GLY A 111 28.20 -4.94 -4.83
C GLY A 111 26.89 -4.21 -5.18
N GLY A 112 26.42 -3.32 -4.31
CA GLY A 112 25.12 -2.64 -4.39
C GLY A 112 24.48 -2.47 -3.00
N CYS A 113 23.24 -2.01 -3.00
CA CYS A 113 22.40 -1.75 -1.83
C CYS A 113 21.34 -2.85 -1.60
N THR A 114 20.71 -2.82 -0.43
CA THR A 114 19.45 -3.49 -0.16
C THR A 114 18.28 -2.78 -0.84
N LEU A 115 17.45 -3.52 -1.55
CA LEU A 115 16.18 -3.05 -2.14
C LEU A 115 15.06 -3.91 -1.55
N LEU A 116 13.97 -3.29 -1.10
CA LEU A 116 12.78 -3.97 -0.61
C LEU A 116 11.66 -3.85 -1.65
N LEU A 117 10.84 -4.88 -1.79
CA LEU A 117 9.57 -4.87 -2.51
C LEU A 117 8.47 -5.23 -1.51
N LEU A 118 7.50 -4.33 -1.36
CA LEU A 118 6.34 -4.45 -0.48
C LEU A 118 5.04 -4.44 -1.28
N SER A 119 3.99 -5.07 -0.77
CA SER A 119 2.61 -4.83 -1.24
C SER A 119 2.15 -3.39 -0.92
N ASP A 120 0.97 -3.01 -1.39
CA ASP A 120 0.30 -1.76 -1.02
C ASP A 120 -0.04 -1.68 0.49
N GLN A 121 -0.27 -2.82 1.13
CA GLN A 121 -0.41 -2.97 2.59
C GLN A 121 0.95 -3.10 3.32
N GLY A 122 2.05 -2.99 2.58
CA GLY A 122 3.41 -3.02 3.08
C GLY A 122 3.90 -4.42 3.46
N ASP A 123 3.25 -5.49 3.02
CA ASP A 123 3.72 -6.85 3.29
C ASP A 123 4.95 -7.18 2.45
N PHE A 124 5.92 -7.86 3.05
CA PHE A 124 7.19 -8.15 2.39
C PHE A 124 7.01 -9.21 1.29
N ILE A 125 7.26 -8.81 0.04
CA ILE A 125 7.28 -9.71 -1.12
C ILE A 125 8.72 -10.20 -1.32
N THR A 126 9.69 -9.27 -1.40
CA THR A 126 11.11 -9.62 -1.58
C THR A 126 12.04 -8.61 -0.92
N GLN A 127 13.10 -9.11 -0.25
CA GLN A 127 14.29 -8.33 0.09
C GLN A 127 15.44 -8.73 -0.84
N PHE A 128 15.87 -7.81 -1.70
CA PHE A 128 16.99 -8.00 -2.60
C PHE A 128 18.30 -7.54 -1.96
N SER A 129 19.35 -8.32 -2.23
CA SER A 129 20.74 -8.00 -1.89
C SER A 129 21.50 -7.45 -3.10
N VAL A 130 22.50 -6.60 -2.84
CA VAL A 130 23.51 -6.14 -3.82
C VAL A 130 22.94 -5.61 -5.15
N VAL A 131 21.94 -4.73 -5.08
CA VAL A 131 21.33 -4.05 -6.24
C VAL A 131 21.95 -2.66 -6.43
N LYS A 132 22.33 -2.30 -7.66
CA LYS A 132 22.64 -0.90 -7.99
C LYS A 132 21.46 -0.29 -8.73
N TYR A 133 21.01 0.88 -8.27
CA TYR A 133 19.98 1.67 -8.90
C TYR A 133 20.48 2.29 -10.23
N PRO A 134 19.59 2.59 -11.19
CA PRO A 134 18.13 2.43 -11.13
C PRO A 134 17.64 0.98 -11.23
N VAL A 135 16.37 0.76 -10.90
CA VAL A 135 15.62 -0.47 -11.21
C VAL A 135 14.94 -0.28 -12.56
N PHE A 136 14.99 -1.28 -13.45
CA PHE A 136 14.18 -1.26 -14.68
C PHE A 136 13.09 -2.32 -14.63
N VAL A 137 11.93 -2.02 -15.21
CA VAL A 137 10.84 -2.97 -15.43
C VAL A 137 10.85 -3.41 -16.89
N ASP A 138 10.96 -4.71 -17.15
CA ASP A 138 10.89 -5.28 -18.48
C ASP A 138 9.44 -5.27 -19.02
N ASN A 139 9.29 -5.39 -20.34
CA ASN A 139 7.97 -5.51 -20.97
C ASN A 139 7.39 -6.94 -20.83
N GLU A 140 8.23 -7.92 -20.52
CA GLU A 140 7.85 -9.32 -20.29
C GLU A 140 7.51 -9.58 -18.81
N SER A 141 6.59 -10.53 -18.58
CA SER A 141 6.18 -10.98 -17.25
C SER A 141 6.45 -12.49 -17.07
N SER A 142 6.71 -12.91 -15.84
CA SER A 142 6.80 -14.31 -15.42
C SER A 142 5.83 -14.56 -14.26
N ASN A 143 5.06 -15.66 -14.31
CA ASN A 143 4.11 -16.03 -13.25
C ASN A 143 3.13 -14.90 -12.83
N GLY A 144 2.70 -14.08 -13.80
CA GLY A 144 1.79 -12.94 -13.57
C GLY A 144 2.48 -11.60 -13.28
N TRP A 145 3.77 -11.60 -12.91
CA TRP A 145 4.49 -10.41 -12.48
C TRP A 145 5.53 -9.96 -13.51
N LYS A 146 5.71 -8.64 -13.68
CA LYS A 146 6.74 -8.05 -14.54
C LYS A 146 8.14 -8.55 -14.15
N ASN A 147 8.97 -8.84 -15.14
CA ASN A 147 10.37 -9.11 -14.86
C ASN A 147 11.08 -7.80 -14.49
N LEU A 148 11.97 -7.85 -13.50
CA LEU A 148 12.82 -6.72 -13.12
C LEU A 148 14.20 -6.91 -13.73
N ILE A 149 14.81 -5.85 -14.24
CA ILE A 149 16.22 -5.84 -14.65
C ILE A 149 17.01 -5.05 -13.60
N LEU A 150 17.83 -5.76 -12.84
CA LEU A 150 18.61 -5.22 -11.72
C LEU A 150 20.11 -5.28 -12.04
N TYR A 151 20.83 -4.16 -11.88
CA TYR A 151 22.28 -4.18 -12.06
C TYR A 151 22.94 -4.78 -10.82
N SER A 152 23.55 -5.97 -10.97
CA SER A 152 24.20 -6.69 -9.87
C SER A 152 25.33 -7.59 -10.36
N GLY A 153 26.40 -7.68 -9.57
CA GLY A 153 27.60 -8.44 -9.94
C GLY A 153 28.22 -7.96 -11.27
N GLY A 154 28.18 -6.66 -11.53
CA GLY A 154 28.77 -6.02 -12.72
C GLY A 154 27.98 -6.18 -14.03
N LYS A 155 26.72 -6.64 -13.98
CA LYS A 155 25.88 -6.87 -15.16
C LYS A 155 24.41 -6.54 -14.87
N ASN A 156 23.64 -6.25 -15.91
CA ASN A 156 22.17 -6.30 -15.86
C ASN A 156 21.73 -7.76 -15.70
N ARG A 157 20.83 -8.02 -14.75
CA ARG A 157 20.35 -9.35 -14.38
C ARG A 157 18.86 -9.44 -14.63
N LEU A 158 18.42 -10.49 -15.30
CA LEU A 158 17.00 -10.79 -15.46
C LEU A 158 16.48 -11.41 -14.17
N VAL A 159 15.52 -10.76 -13.53
CA VAL A 159 14.93 -11.17 -12.26
C VAL A 159 13.46 -11.47 -12.50
N GLN A 160 13.11 -12.75 -12.47
CA GLN A 160 11.78 -13.27 -12.77
C GLN A 160 11.11 -13.69 -11.47
N PHE A 161 9.81 -13.40 -11.33
CA PHE A 161 9.01 -13.88 -10.20
C PHE A 161 8.82 -15.39 -10.33
N ASP A 162 9.05 -16.15 -9.26
CA ASP A 162 8.98 -17.62 -9.26
C ASP A 162 7.57 -18.19 -9.04
N GLY A 163 6.63 -17.33 -8.62
CA GLY A 163 5.25 -17.70 -8.26
C GLY A 163 4.91 -17.32 -6.82
N GLU A 164 5.92 -17.09 -5.97
CA GLU A 164 5.78 -16.64 -4.58
C GLU A 164 6.62 -15.38 -4.29
N THR A 165 7.80 -15.25 -4.89
CA THR A 165 8.71 -14.12 -4.69
C THR A 165 9.63 -13.89 -5.90
N TYR A 166 10.46 -12.85 -5.87
CA TYR A 166 11.63 -12.73 -6.75
C TYR A 166 12.89 -13.27 -6.05
N PRO A 167 13.87 -13.85 -6.78
CA PRO A 167 15.12 -14.31 -6.17
C PRO A 167 15.91 -13.18 -5.50
N SER A 168 16.16 -13.31 -4.20
CA SER A 168 16.75 -12.29 -3.33
C SER A 168 18.22 -11.90 -3.61
N ASN A 169 18.93 -12.61 -4.49
CA ASN A 169 20.28 -12.26 -4.90
C ASN A 169 20.41 -12.24 -6.43
N PRO A 170 20.27 -11.07 -7.06
CA PRO A 170 20.37 -10.96 -8.52
C PRO A 170 21.75 -11.29 -9.08
N SER A 171 22.84 -11.18 -8.29
CA SER A 171 24.22 -11.33 -8.79
C SER A 171 24.56 -12.70 -9.40
N ILE A 172 23.76 -13.73 -9.09
CA ILE A 172 23.92 -15.10 -9.61
C ILE A 172 22.93 -15.44 -10.74
N LEU A 173 21.97 -14.57 -11.04
CA LEU A 173 20.93 -14.80 -12.04
C LEU A 173 21.43 -14.64 -13.49
N PRO A 174 20.68 -15.12 -14.50
CA PRO A 174 21.00 -14.90 -15.90
C PRO A 174 21.22 -13.42 -16.25
N VAL A 175 22.10 -13.19 -17.22
CA VAL A 175 22.38 -11.85 -17.74
C VAL A 175 21.23 -11.42 -18.64
N PHE A 176 20.78 -10.18 -18.50
CA PHE A 176 19.87 -9.57 -19.46
C PHE A 176 20.70 -8.98 -20.61
N GLU A 177 20.64 -9.63 -21.77
CA GLU A 177 21.45 -9.29 -22.96
C GLU A 177 20.77 -8.25 -23.88
N ARG A 178 19.52 -7.84 -23.58
CA ARG A 178 18.81 -6.77 -24.29
C ARG A 178 19.19 -5.40 -23.73
N ASP A 179 18.97 -4.36 -24.53
CA ASP A 179 19.13 -2.97 -24.13
C ASP A 179 18.06 -2.57 -23.07
N VAL A 180 18.45 -1.71 -22.13
CA VAL A 180 17.59 -1.17 -21.06
C VAL A 180 17.12 0.26 -21.33
N ASP A 181 17.67 0.95 -22.32
CA ASP A 181 17.41 2.37 -22.59
C ASP A 181 15.92 2.70 -22.87
N ASN A 182 15.14 1.72 -23.32
CA ASN A 182 13.70 1.85 -23.61
C ASN A 182 12.80 1.26 -22.51
N LEU A 183 13.35 0.79 -21.38
CA LEU A 183 12.58 0.20 -20.28
C LEU A 183 12.13 1.28 -19.28
N LYS A 184 11.04 1.00 -18.55
CA LYS A 184 10.57 1.88 -17.46
C LYS A 184 11.62 1.90 -16.35
N LYS A 185 12.28 3.05 -16.18
CA LYS A 185 13.34 3.29 -15.20
C LYS A 185 12.76 3.86 -13.89
N LEU A 186 13.11 3.26 -12.77
CA LEU A 186 12.64 3.56 -11.41
C LEU A 186 13.81 3.78 -10.45
N LEU A 187 13.59 4.52 -9.35
CA LEU A 187 14.61 4.80 -8.31
C LEU A 187 15.90 5.43 -8.89
N ASP A 188 15.77 6.34 -9.86
CA ASP A 188 16.92 7.04 -10.44
C ASP A 188 17.43 8.15 -9.49
N TRP A 189 18.67 8.03 -9.03
CA TRP A 189 19.24 8.86 -7.96
C TRP A 189 19.27 10.35 -8.32
N GLU A 190 19.46 10.69 -9.60
CA GLU A 190 19.56 12.10 -10.02
C GLU A 190 18.21 12.86 -10.01
N GLY A 191 17.09 12.17 -9.73
CA GLY A 191 15.75 12.78 -9.66
C GLY A 191 14.81 12.22 -8.60
N SER A 192 15.27 11.36 -7.69
CA SER A 192 14.44 10.77 -6.63
C SER A 192 14.48 11.58 -5.34
N GLU A 193 13.31 11.80 -4.72
CA GLU A 193 13.22 12.32 -3.36
C GLU A 193 13.78 11.30 -2.35
N THR A 194 14.39 11.79 -1.27
CA THR A 194 14.98 10.97 -0.20
C THR A 194 14.24 11.19 1.10
N TYR A 195 13.78 10.09 1.69
CA TYR A 195 12.97 10.03 2.90
C TYR A 195 13.75 9.41 4.06
N PHE A 196 13.21 9.50 5.28
CA PHE A 196 13.90 9.11 6.52
C PHE A 196 12.97 8.30 7.45
N PHE A 197 13.55 7.39 8.24
CA PHE A 197 12.86 6.49 9.20
C PHE A 197 13.57 6.37 10.56
#